data_AF-A0A060Z760-F1
#
_entry.id   AF-A0A060Z760-F1
#
_cell.length_a   1.000
_cell.length_b   1.000
_cell.length_c   1.000
_cell.angle_alpha   90.00
_cell.angle_beta   90.00
_cell.angle_gamma   90.00
#
_symmetry.space_group_name_H-M   'P 1'
#
loop_
_entity.id
_entity.type
_entity.pdbx_description
1 polymer ?
#
loop_
_entity_poly.entity_id
_entity_poly.type
_entity_poly.pdbx_seq_one_letter_code
_entity_poly.pdbx_strand_id
1 'polypeptide(L)'
;MDQLRVEDLKGDPLSNPPPPPPSSLALQCEEVLPVAETLDARVLSPEEQRRLADQEENTLRELRLFLRDVTRRLAVDKRFNIFSKPVDIEEVSDYLEVIRQPMDLSTVMTKIDTHKYLTANDFLVDIDLICSNALEYNPDKDPSGTHGGIKVLAMPYLHPIPFIVHYF
;
A
#
# COMPACT_ATOMS: atom_id res chain seq x y z
N MET A 1 70.58 -30.03 -37.85
CA MET A 1 70.27 -29.35 -36.59
C MET A 1 68.86 -29.79 -36.22
N ASP A 2 68.72 -30.73 -35.26
CA ASP A 2 68.80 -30.54 -33.79
C ASP A 2 67.44 -30.05 -33.24
N GLN A 3 66.83 -30.61 -32.18
CA GLN A 3 67.23 -31.75 -31.31
C GLN A 3 66.00 -32.35 -30.57
N LEU A 4 66.20 -33.40 -29.76
CA LEU A 4 65.13 -34.12 -29.00
C LEU A 4 64.72 -33.45 -27.67
N ARG A 5 63.43 -33.59 -27.31
CA ARG A 5 62.87 -33.90 -25.95
C ARG A 5 61.34 -34.16 -26.10
N VAL A 6 60.65 -35.21 -25.62
CA VAL A 6 60.59 -36.03 -24.37
C VAL A 6 60.44 -35.21 -23.08
N GLU A 7 59.49 -35.45 -22.16
CA GLU A 7 58.43 -36.48 -21.96
C GLU A 7 57.39 -35.94 -20.93
N ASP A 8 56.12 -36.39 -20.77
CA ASP A 8 55.24 -37.33 -21.50
C ASP A 8 53.97 -36.55 -21.98
N LEU A 9 52.71 -36.58 -21.50
CA LEU A 9 51.96 -37.39 -20.51
C LEU A 9 50.61 -37.89 -21.11
N LYS A 10 50.67 -39.03 -21.81
CA LYS A 10 49.76 -40.19 -21.72
C LYS A 10 48.22 -39.99 -21.73
N GLY A 11 47.54 -40.33 -22.84
CA GLY A 11 46.06 -40.36 -22.90
C GLY A 11 45.38 -40.83 -24.20
N ASP A 12 45.74 -42.01 -24.72
CA ASP A 12 45.05 -42.70 -25.85
C ASP A 12 44.40 -44.02 -25.35
N PRO A 13 43.42 -44.66 -26.05
CA PRO A 13 42.82 -44.28 -27.33
C PRO A 13 41.27 -44.32 -27.37
N LEU A 14 40.68 -43.86 -28.48
CA LEU A 14 39.73 -44.62 -29.34
C LEU A 14 39.10 -43.74 -30.43
N SER A 15 39.05 -44.24 -31.67
CA SER A 15 38.42 -43.56 -32.80
C SER A 15 36.90 -43.74 -32.78
N ASN A 16 36.14 -42.66 -32.55
CA ASN A 16 34.69 -42.68 -32.75
C ASN A 16 34.36 -42.62 -34.26
N PRO A 17 33.54 -43.55 -34.79
CA PRO A 17 33.08 -43.48 -36.18
C PRO A 17 32.08 -42.33 -36.39
N PRO A 18 31.87 -41.87 -37.64
CA PRO A 18 30.83 -40.88 -37.94
C PRO A 18 29.43 -41.40 -37.55
N PRO A 19 28.50 -40.52 -37.13
CA PRO A 19 27.18 -40.93 -36.65
C PRO A 19 26.34 -41.57 -37.78
N PRO A 20 25.50 -42.57 -37.47
CA PRO A 20 24.62 -43.19 -38.45
C PRO A 20 23.50 -42.23 -38.91
N PRO A 21 22.91 -42.46 -40.09
CA PRO A 21 21.71 -41.75 -40.53
C PRO A 21 20.53 -41.98 -39.56
N PRO A 22 19.53 -41.08 -39.53
CA PRO A 22 18.56 -41.01 -38.44
C PRO A 22 17.74 -42.29 -38.27
N SER A 23 17.81 -42.87 -37.07
CA SER A 23 16.93 -43.97 -36.67
C SER A 23 15.48 -43.48 -36.57
N SER A 24 14.57 -44.20 -37.23
CA SER A 24 13.12 -43.88 -37.31
C SER A 24 12.35 -44.04 -35.98
N LEU A 25 13.05 -44.06 -34.84
CA LEU A 25 12.50 -44.38 -33.52
C LEU A 25 12.65 -43.26 -32.49
N ALA A 26 13.03 -42.05 -32.91
CA ALA A 26 12.86 -40.81 -32.12
C ALA A 26 11.38 -40.34 -32.08
N LEU A 27 10.43 -41.28 -32.01
CA LEU A 27 8.99 -41.07 -31.92
C LEU A 27 8.47 -41.31 -30.48
N GLN A 28 9.32 -41.00 -29.51
CA GLN A 28 9.09 -41.11 -28.06
C GLN A 28 9.87 -39.96 -27.37
N CYS A 29 9.27 -39.04 -26.62
CA CYS A 29 7.84 -38.80 -26.40
C CYS A 29 7.55 -37.28 -26.40
N GLU A 30 6.97 -36.77 -27.48
CA GLU A 30 6.14 -35.57 -27.41
C GLU A 30 4.74 -36.01 -26.98
N GLU A 31 4.54 -36.24 -25.68
CA GLU A 31 3.19 -36.27 -25.11
C GLU A 31 2.69 -34.83 -25.09
N VAL A 32 2.18 -34.38 -26.23
CA VAL A 32 1.45 -33.12 -26.36
C VAL A 32 0.18 -33.28 -25.53
N LEU A 33 0.29 -32.92 -24.24
CA LEU A 33 -0.85 -32.67 -23.38
C LEU A 33 -1.83 -31.82 -24.19
N PRO A 34 -3.10 -32.23 -24.33
CA PRO A 34 -4.05 -31.49 -25.15
C PRO A 34 -4.04 -30.06 -24.65
N VAL A 35 -3.76 -29.11 -25.57
CA VAL A 35 -3.67 -27.67 -25.25
C VAL A 35 -4.90 -27.35 -24.43
N ALA A 36 -4.67 -27.06 -23.14
CA ALA A 36 -5.77 -27.02 -22.18
C ALA A 36 -6.81 -26.06 -22.71
N GLU A 37 -8.00 -26.61 -23.05
CA GLU A 37 -9.10 -25.82 -23.56
C GLU A 37 -9.24 -24.63 -22.61
N THR A 38 -9.27 -23.41 -23.15
CA THR A 38 -9.29 -22.20 -22.34
C THR A 38 -10.69 -22.01 -21.76
N LEU A 39 -11.05 -22.93 -20.85
CA LEU A 39 -12.36 -23.11 -20.24
C LEU A 39 -12.88 -21.74 -19.79
N ASP A 40 -14.00 -21.33 -20.39
CA ASP A 40 -14.45 -19.94 -20.45
C ASP A 40 -14.34 -19.26 -19.08
N ALA A 41 -13.44 -18.26 -19.01
CA ALA A 41 -12.82 -17.75 -17.79
C ALA A 41 -13.77 -17.76 -16.57
N ARG A 42 -13.66 -18.85 -15.79
CA ARG A 42 -14.72 -19.46 -14.96
C ARG A 42 -15.77 -18.48 -14.44
N VAL A 43 -16.81 -18.26 -15.24
CA VAL A 43 -17.86 -17.28 -14.95
C VAL A 43 -18.66 -17.71 -13.73
N LEU A 44 -18.53 -16.93 -12.64
CA LEU A 44 -19.30 -17.16 -11.41
C LEU A 44 -20.79 -17.06 -11.68
N SER A 45 -21.58 -17.96 -11.10
CA SER A 45 -23.04 -17.92 -11.20
C SER A 45 -23.62 -16.66 -10.54
N PRO A 46 -24.84 -16.21 -10.92
CA PRO A 46 -25.48 -15.06 -10.28
C PRO A 46 -25.68 -15.21 -8.77
N GLU A 47 -25.79 -16.44 -8.25
CA GLU A 47 -25.86 -16.69 -6.80
C GLU A 47 -24.50 -16.50 -6.12
N GLU A 48 -23.41 -17.03 -6.71
CA GLU A 48 -22.04 -16.82 -6.20
C GLU A 48 -21.66 -15.33 -6.23
N GLN A 49 -21.96 -14.63 -7.33
CA GLN A 49 -21.75 -13.18 -7.45
C GLN A 49 -22.49 -12.41 -6.36
N ARG A 50 -23.77 -12.74 -6.12
CA ARG A 50 -24.57 -12.11 -5.07
C ARG A 50 -24.00 -12.39 -3.67
N ARG A 51 -23.57 -13.62 -3.40
CA ARG A 51 -22.99 -14.01 -2.10
C ARG A 51 -21.66 -13.30 -1.83
N LEU A 52 -20.84 -13.07 -2.85
CA LEU A 52 -19.63 -12.26 -2.73
C LEU A 52 -19.95 -10.78 -2.45
N ALA A 53 -20.91 -10.18 -3.15
CA ALA A 53 -21.32 -8.80 -2.91
C ALA A 53 -21.95 -8.60 -1.51
N ASP A 54 -22.79 -9.54 -1.07
CA ASP A 54 -23.35 -9.56 0.29
C ASP A 54 -22.22 -9.72 1.35
N GLN A 55 -21.14 -10.45 1.06
CA GLN A 55 -19.97 -10.57 1.94
C GLN A 55 -19.11 -9.29 1.94
N GLU A 56 -18.88 -8.67 0.78
CA GLU A 56 -18.10 -7.45 0.62
C GLU A 56 -18.74 -6.26 1.37
N GLU A 57 -20.04 -6.00 1.23
CA GLU A 57 -20.72 -4.93 1.98
C GLU A 57 -20.78 -5.23 3.49
N ASN A 58 -20.77 -6.50 3.93
CA ASN A 58 -20.61 -6.82 5.35
C ASN A 58 -19.21 -6.44 5.86
N THR A 59 -18.14 -6.79 5.13
CA THR A 59 -16.76 -6.39 5.49
C THR A 59 -16.57 -4.87 5.44
N LEU A 60 -17.11 -4.18 4.42
CA LEU A 60 -17.07 -2.72 4.33
C LEU A 60 -17.91 -2.06 5.43
N ARG A 61 -19.02 -2.66 5.87
CA ARG A 61 -19.82 -2.20 7.03
C ARG A 61 -19.03 -2.29 8.34
N GLU A 62 -18.32 -3.39 8.57
CA GLU A 62 -17.44 -3.55 9.74
C GLU A 62 -16.31 -2.52 9.74
N LEU A 63 -15.66 -2.30 8.57
CA LEU A 63 -14.66 -1.25 8.38
C LEU A 63 -15.25 0.14 8.71
N ARG A 64 -16.40 0.51 8.13
CA ARG A 64 -17.04 1.81 8.40
C ARG A 64 -17.41 1.98 9.88
N LEU A 65 -17.84 0.93 10.57
CA LEU A 65 -18.09 0.98 12.02
C LEU A 65 -16.81 1.22 12.84
N PHE A 66 -15.73 0.53 12.51
CA PHE A 66 -14.41 0.66 13.15
C PHE A 66 -13.80 2.06 12.93
N LEU A 67 -13.73 2.52 11.68
CA LEU A 67 -13.23 3.86 11.33
C LEU A 67 -14.00 4.97 12.04
N ARG A 68 -15.34 4.81 12.14
CA ARG A 68 -16.21 5.78 12.83
C ARG A 68 -15.94 5.86 14.33
N ASP A 69 -15.57 4.74 14.95
CA ASP A 69 -15.19 4.73 16.36
C ASP A 69 -13.82 5.37 16.61
N VAL A 70 -12.82 5.05 15.79
CA VAL A 70 -11.49 5.68 15.84
C VAL A 70 -11.61 7.19 15.65
N THR A 71 -12.33 7.64 14.62
CA THR A 71 -12.55 9.08 14.33
C THR A 71 -13.27 9.78 15.48
N ARG A 72 -14.28 9.14 16.09
CA ARG A 72 -14.96 9.67 17.28
C ARG A 72 -14.00 9.82 18.46
N ARG A 73 -13.18 8.79 18.75
CA ARG A 73 -12.18 8.83 19.84
C ARG A 73 -11.15 9.94 19.66
N LEU A 74 -10.72 10.21 18.43
CA LEU A 74 -9.87 11.36 18.12
C LEU A 74 -10.61 12.69 18.36
N ALA A 75 -11.81 12.84 17.80
CA ALA A 75 -12.56 14.10 17.84
C ALA A 75 -13.03 14.53 19.25
N VAL A 76 -13.17 13.59 20.20
CA VAL A 76 -13.50 13.90 21.61
C VAL A 76 -12.28 14.12 22.51
N ASP A 77 -11.07 13.79 22.05
CA ASP A 77 -9.85 14.03 22.82
C ASP A 77 -9.45 15.52 22.72
N LYS A 78 -9.33 16.17 23.88
CA LYS A 78 -8.94 17.59 23.98
C LYS A 78 -7.58 17.89 23.32
N ARG A 79 -6.71 16.89 23.13
CA ARG A 79 -5.43 17.01 22.42
C ARG A 79 -5.59 17.20 20.91
N PHE A 80 -6.65 16.63 20.32
CA PHE A 80 -6.89 16.63 18.87
C PHE A 80 -8.10 17.50 18.47
N ASN A 81 -8.81 18.10 19.43
CA ASN A 81 -10.00 18.93 19.19
C ASN A 81 -9.79 20.11 18.20
N ILE A 82 -8.55 20.56 17.99
CA ILE A 82 -8.23 21.57 16.97
C ILE A 82 -8.41 21.06 15.53
N PHE A 83 -8.41 19.73 15.34
CA PHE A 83 -8.66 19.06 14.06
C PHE A 83 -10.11 18.55 13.93
N SER A 84 -11.00 18.86 14.88
CA SER A 84 -12.40 18.38 14.89
C SER A 84 -13.33 19.11 13.91
N LYS A 85 -12.83 20.13 13.21
CA LYS A 85 -13.52 20.96 12.21
C LYS A 85 -12.52 21.48 11.17
N PRO A 86 -12.99 21.94 9.99
CA PRO A 86 -12.16 22.71 9.07
C PRO A 86 -11.56 23.95 9.75
N VAL A 87 -10.39 24.40 9.26
CA VAL A 87 -9.81 25.69 9.64
C VAL A 87 -10.71 26.82 9.12
N ASP A 88 -10.97 27.81 9.96
CA ASP A 88 -11.77 28.98 9.59
C ASP A 88 -10.91 29.97 8.78
N ILE A 89 -11.32 30.21 7.52
CA ILE A 89 -10.61 31.09 6.59
C ILE A 89 -10.92 32.58 6.82
N GLU A 90 -11.91 32.91 7.66
CA GLU A 90 -12.12 34.29 8.14
C GLU A 90 -11.16 34.61 9.31
N GLU A 91 -10.78 33.61 10.11
CA GLU A 91 -9.72 33.75 11.13
C GLU A 91 -8.30 33.58 10.56
N VAL A 92 -8.12 32.77 9.51
CA VAL A 92 -6.81 32.39 8.92
C VAL A 92 -6.85 32.52 7.39
N SER A 93 -6.78 33.77 6.90
CA SER A 93 -7.05 34.10 5.49
C SER A 93 -5.99 33.60 4.49
N ASP A 94 -4.75 33.38 4.93
CA ASP A 94 -3.64 32.83 4.15
C ASP A 94 -3.62 31.28 4.12
N TYR A 95 -4.49 30.61 4.88
CA TYR A 95 -4.47 29.14 5.01
C TYR A 95 -4.60 28.41 3.66
N LEU A 96 -5.42 28.92 2.74
CA LEU A 96 -5.61 28.32 1.41
C LEU A 96 -4.54 28.71 0.38
N GLU A 97 -3.67 29.68 0.69
CA GLU A 97 -2.49 29.98 -0.13
C GLU A 97 -1.36 28.99 0.13
N VAL A 98 -1.26 28.51 1.39
CA VAL A 98 -0.30 27.49 1.82
C VAL A 98 -0.86 26.07 1.60
N ILE A 99 -2.01 25.76 2.19
CA ILE A 99 -2.57 24.40 2.23
C ILE A 99 -3.52 24.13 1.07
N ARG A 100 -3.04 23.29 0.14
CA ARG A 100 -3.75 22.94 -1.11
C ARG A 100 -4.95 22.02 -0.92
N GLN A 101 -4.94 21.18 0.12
CA GLN A 101 -5.99 20.17 0.37
C GLN A 101 -6.33 20.14 1.87
N PRO A 102 -7.17 21.07 2.36
CA PRO A 102 -7.67 21.04 3.73
C PRO A 102 -8.35 19.70 4.06
N MET A 103 -8.15 19.23 5.29
CA MET A 103 -8.76 18.02 5.82
C MET A 103 -8.96 18.15 7.34
N ASP A 104 -10.01 17.53 7.86
CA ASP A 104 -10.39 17.56 9.27
C ASP A 104 -11.25 16.34 9.65
N LEU A 105 -11.39 16.07 10.95
CA LEU A 105 -12.10 14.88 11.44
C LEU A 105 -13.61 14.88 11.15
N SER A 106 -14.25 16.03 10.91
CA SER A 106 -15.66 16.10 10.50
C SER A 106 -15.84 15.82 8.99
N THR A 107 -14.88 16.22 8.16
CA THR A 107 -14.80 15.78 6.75
C THR A 107 -14.50 14.29 6.66
N VAL A 108 -13.58 13.76 7.49
CA VAL A 108 -13.32 12.31 7.58
C VAL A 108 -14.58 11.54 8.02
N MET A 109 -15.29 12.02 9.04
CA MET A 109 -16.58 11.44 9.45
C MET A 109 -17.58 11.41 8.28
N THR A 110 -17.69 12.50 7.53
CA THR A 110 -18.56 12.61 6.35
C THR A 110 -18.13 11.64 5.24
N LYS A 111 -16.83 11.41 5.05
CA LYS A 111 -16.29 10.42 4.10
C LYS A 111 -16.57 8.97 4.53
N ILE A 112 -16.64 8.67 5.83
CA ILE A 112 -17.10 7.35 6.33
C ILE A 112 -18.59 7.17 6.03
N ASP A 113 -19.43 8.12 6.45
CA ASP A 113 -20.89 8.03 6.30
C ASP A 113 -21.35 8.08 4.84
N THR A 114 -20.55 8.67 3.93
CA THR A 114 -20.79 8.66 2.46
C THR A 114 -20.00 7.57 1.70
N HIS A 115 -19.50 6.56 2.43
CA HIS A 115 -18.87 5.34 1.90
C HIS A 115 -17.67 5.62 0.95
N LYS A 116 -16.78 6.56 1.31
CA LYS A 116 -15.63 6.97 0.48
C LYS A 116 -14.32 6.22 0.76
N TYR A 117 -14.27 5.44 1.83
CA TYR A 117 -13.14 4.58 2.15
C TYR A 117 -13.54 3.13 1.85
N LEU A 118 -12.82 2.49 0.93
CA LEU A 118 -12.96 1.06 0.61
C LEU A 118 -11.90 0.24 1.37
N THR A 119 -10.78 0.87 1.71
CA THR A 119 -9.70 0.30 2.51
C THR A 119 -9.40 1.15 3.75
N ALA A 120 -8.74 0.56 4.74
CA ALA A 120 -8.20 1.33 5.87
C ALA A 120 -7.06 2.30 5.44
N ASN A 121 -6.37 2.02 4.33
CA ASN A 121 -5.35 2.90 3.79
C ASN A 121 -5.94 4.23 3.27
N ASP A 122 -7.10 4.17 2.61
CA ASP A 122 -7.81 5.35 2.09
C ASP A 122 -8.15 6.34 3.22
N PHE A 123 -8.43 5.80 4.42
CA PHE A 123 -8.66 6.58 5.65
C PHE A 123 -7.36 7.12 6.24
N LEU A 124 -6.30 6.30 6.29
CA LEU A 124 -4.99 6.75 6.82
C LEU A 124 -4.41 7.90 6.00
N VAL A 125 -4.57 7.90 4.67
CA VAL A 125 -4.16 9.02 3.81
C VAL A 125 -4.79 10.36 4.24
N ASP A 126 -6.06 10.37 4.65
CA ASP A 126 -6.70 11.60 5.16
C ASP A 126 -6.18 12.00 6.55
N ILE A 127 -5.89 11.04 7.43
CA ILE A 127 -5.32 11.32 8.76
C ILE A 127 -3.90 11.87 8.64
N ASP A 128 -3.08 11.28 7.76
CA ASP A 128 -1.73 11.74 7.45
C ASP A 128 -1.77 13.12 6.76
N LEU A 129 -2.80 13.41 5.97
CA LEU A 129 -3.03 14.74 5.40
C LEU A 129 -3.36 15.80 6.47
N ILE A 130 -4.18 15.48 7.48
CA ILE A 130 -4.41 16.37 8.65
C ILE A 130 -3.07 16.70 9.34
N CYS A 131 -2.25 15.68 9.61
CA CYS A 131 -0.95 15.87 10.23
C CYS A 131 0.05 16.64 9.33
N SER A 132 0.07 16.35 8.04
CA SER A 132 0.97 17.00 7.07
C SER A 132 0.62 18.49 6.90
N ASN A 133 -0.67 18.81 6.72
CA ASN A 133 -1.15 20.19 6.65
C ASN A 133 -0.82 20.99 7.92
N ALA A 134 -0.92 20.35 9.10
CA ALA A 134 -0.60 21.00 10.37
C ALA A 134 0.90 21.36 10.48
N LEU A 135 1.78 20.50 9.97
CA LEU A 135 3.23 20.73 9.90
C LEU A 135 3.62 21.75 8.83
N GLU A 136 3.07 21.65 7.62
CA GLU A 136 3.33 22.55 6.49
C GLU A 136 2.89 24.00 6.82
N TYR A 137 1.79 24.17 7.56
CA TYR A 137 1.33 25.49 8.02
C TYR A 137 2.04 26.01 9.30
N ASN A 138 2.72 25.16 10.09
CA ASN A 138 3.38 25.57 11.34
C ASN A 138 4.85 25.11 11.44
N PRO A 139 5.72 25.41 10.46
CA PRO A 139 7.09 24.87 10.42
C PRO A 139 7.99 25.35 11.57
N ASP A 140 7.83 26.60 12.03
CA ASP A 140 8.78 27.25 12.94
C ASP A 140 8.48 27.05 14.45
N LYS A 141 7.47 26.26 14.81
CA LYS A 141 7.06 26.10 16.22
C LYS A 141 7.85 24.99 16.94
N ASP A 142 9.10 25.33 17.27
CA ASP A 142 9.87 24.63 18.31
C ASP A 142 9.01 24.44 19.58
N PRO A 143 9.03 23.28 20.27
CA PRO A 143 8.06 22.98 21.32
C PRO A 143 8.15 23.83 22.60
N SER A 144 9.10 24.77 22.70
CA SER A 144 9.44 25.48 23.93
C SER A 144 9.12 26.99 23.96
N GLY A 145 8.74 27.59 22.82
CA GLY A 145 8.77 29.05 22.62
C GLY A 145 7.42 29.78 22.54
N THR A 146 7.05 30.46 23.62
CA THR A 146 6.03 31.54 23.65
C THR A 146 6.21 32.58 22.53
N HIS A 147 5.14 32.95 21.83
CA HIS A 147 4.64 34.34 21.63
C HIS A 147 3.19 34.30 21.11
N GLY A 148 2.50 35.45 21.03
CA GLY A 148 1.04 35.52 20.89
C GLY A 148 0.50 35.24 19.47
N GLY A 149 -0.60 34.49 19.38
CA GLY A 149 -1.31 34.17 18.13
C GLY A 149 -1.59 32.66 18.00
N ILE A 150 -2.85 32.27 18.23
CA ILE A 150 -3.43 30.91 18.12
C ILE A 150 -2.57 29.75 18.68
N LYS A 151 -3.06 29.13 19.77
CA LYS A 151 -2.43 27.95 20.40
C LYS A 151 -2.63 26.66 19.58
N VAL A 152 -2.03 26.60 18.39
CA VAL A 152 -1.72 25.33 17.74
C VAL A 152 -0.75 24.60 18.66
N LEU A 153 -1.21 23.50 19.28
CA LEU A 153 -0.45 22.79 20.29
C LEU A 153 0.69 22.01 19.64
N ALA A 154 1.91 22.48 19.81
CA ALA A 154 3.10 21.69 19.54
C ALA A 154 3.08 20.43 20.43
N MET A 155 2.76 19.27 19.83
CA MET A 155 2.93 17.98 20.46
C MET A 155 4.38 17.54 20.20
N PRO A 156 5.27 17.48 21.20
CA PRO A 156 6.72 17.28 21.00
C PRO A 156 7.11 15.85 20.58
N TYR A 157 6.19 15.10 19.95
CA TYR A 157 6.33 13.69 19.60
C TYR A 157 5.74 13.33 18.22
N LEU A 158 5.51 14.30 17.32
CA LEU A 158 5.08 14.01 15.94
C LEU A 158 6.25 13.56 15.05
N HIS A 159 6.92 12.48 15.46
CA HIS A 159 7.67 11.62 14.57
C HIS A 159 6.70 10.88 13.62
N PRO A 160 7.13 10.47 12.41
CA PRO A 160 6.27 9.77 11.45
C PRO A 160 5.69 8.50 12.09
N ILE A 161 4.35 8.48 12.25
CA ILE A 161 3.67 7.80 13.36
C ILE A 161 3.92 6.29 13.38
N PRO A 162 4.77 5.76 14.29
CA PRO A 162 4.99 4.32 14.46
C PRO A 162 4.17 3.74 15.63
N PHE A 163 3.36 4.57 16.31
CA PHE A 163 2.72 4.23 17.59
C PHE A 163 1.21 3.97 17.53
N ILE A 164 0.53 4.27 16.42
CA ILE A 164 -0.89 3.88 16.25
C ILE A 164 -1.04 2.34 16.17
N VAL A 165 -0.04 1.63 15.65
CA VAL A 165 0.03 0.15 15.65
C VAL A 165 0.23 -0.49 17.03
N HIS A 166 0.38 0.30 18.10
CA HIS A 166 0.47 -0.19 19.48
C HIS A 166 -0.82 0.02 20.30
N TYR A 167 -1.90 0.51 19.68
CA TYR A 167 -3.24 0.67 20.28
C TYR A 167 -4.36 0.02 19.43
N PHE A 168 -4.00 -0.95 18.59
CA PHE A 168 -4.88 -1.86 17.87
C PHE A 168 -4.44 -3.31 18.13
#